data_AF-A0A849QIX6-F1
#
_entry.id   AF-A0A849QIX6-F1
#
_cell.length_a   1.000
_cell.length_b   1.000
_cell.length_c   1.000
_cell.angle_alpha   90.00
_cell.angle_beta   90.00
_cell.angle_gamma   90.00
#
_symmetry.space_group_name_H-M   'P 1'
#
loop_
_entity.id
_entity.type
_entity.pdbx_description
1 polymer ?
#
loop_
_entity_poly.entity_id
_entity_poly.type
_entity_poly.pdbx_seq_one_letter_code
_entity_poly.pdbx_strand_id
1 'polypeptide(L)'
;MSLPTGATIVGIKCSDGAVVATDSLISWGTMVLTDKGVKAFKLTDTIVLASAGLTSDYQMLVNRLQAQIKLYELNQKRRISVKVL
;
A
#
# COMPACT_ATOMS: atom_id res chain seq x y z
N MET A 1 5.28 -10.73 -22.72
CA MET A 1 6.22 -10.50 -21.61
C MET A 1 5.41 -10.42 -20.33
N SER A 2 5.61 -11.32 -19.38
CA SER A 2 4.99 -11.20 -18.05
C SER A 2 5.72 -10.10 -17.25
N LEU A 3 5.12 -9.60 -16.17
CA LEU A 3 5.70 -8.59 -15.29
C LEU A 3 5.64 -9.07 -13.83
N PRO A 4 6.50 -8.57 -12.93
CA PRO A 4 6.38 -8.81 -11.50
C PRO A 4 5.03 -8.29 -10.97
N THR A 5 4.13 -9.21 -10.66
CA THR A 5 2.75 -8.91 -10.26
C THR A 5 2.20 -10.03 -9.37
N GLY A 6 0.94 -9.89 -9.00
CA GLY A 6 0.21 -10.83 -8.15
C GLY A 6 0.01 -10.24 -6.77
N ALA A 7 -1.25 -10.18 -6.34
CA ALA A 7 -1.62 -9.78 -5.00
C ALA A 7 -3.04 -10.28 -4.70
N THR A 8 -3.23 -10.79 -3.50
CA THR A 8 -4.55 -10.96 -2.89
C THR A 8 -4.56 -10.16 -1.60
N ILE A 9 -5.56 -9.29 -1.47
CA ILE A 9 -5.65 -8.32 -0.38
C ILE A 9 -7.05 -8.39 0.20
N VAL A 10 -7.14 -8.40 1.53
CA VAL A 10 -8.40 -8.36 2.26
C VAL A 10 -8.34 -7.21 3.25
N GLY A 11 -9.40 -6.40 3.28
CA GLY A 11 -9.62 -5.36 4.28
C GLY A 11 -10.91 -5.64 5.04
N ILE A 12 -10.89 -5.55 6.36
CA ILE A 12 -12.05 -5.76 7.23
C ILE A 12 -12.20 -4.55 8.13
N LYS A 13 -13.42 -4.00 8.18
CA LYS A 13 -13.81 -3.00 9.16
C LYS A 13 -14.23 -3.70 10.46
N CYS A 14 -13.64 -3.28 11.56
CA CYS A 14 -13.99 -3.71 12.92
C CYS A 14 -14.77 -2.60 13.64
N SER A 15 -15.26 -2.88 14.84
CA SER A 15 -15.96 -1.88 15.68
C SER A 15 -15.06 -0.72 16.12
N ASP A 16 -13.77 -0.98 16.30
CA ASP A 16 -12.75 -0.08 16.86
C ASP A 16 -11.64 0.29 15.87
N GLY A 17 -11.70 -0.21 14.63
CA GLY A 17 -10.65 0.01 13.65
C GLY A 17 -10.85 -0.73 12.34
N ALA A 18 -9.75 -0.97 11.63
CA ALA A 18 -9.73 -1.77 10.41
C ALA A 18 -8.46 -2.62 10.37
N VAL A 19 -8.59 -3.81 9.78
CA VAL A 19 -7.47 -4.74 9.55
C VAL A 19 -7.28 -4.89 8.05
N VAL A 20 -6.03 -4.89 7.61
CA VAL A 20 -5.64 -5.15 6.23
C VAL A 20 -4.62 -6.28 6.24
N ALA A 21 -4.86 -7.30 5.41
CA ALA A 21 -3.97 -8.44 5.23
C ALA A 21 -3.68 -8.65 3.74
N THR A 22 -2.47 -9.10 3.42
CA THR A 22 -2.04 -9.40 2.06
C THR A 22 -1.35 -10.75 2.02
N ASP A 23 -1.44 -11.44 0.89
CA ASP A 23 -0.48 -12.50 0.58
C ASP A 23 0.93 -11.90 0.37
N SER A 24 1.96 -12.75 0.35
CA SER A 24 3.36 -12.33 0.21
C SER A 24 4.03 -12.79 -1.09
N LEU A 25 3.30 -13.46 -1.99
CA LEU A 25 3.85 -13.98 -3.23
C LEU A 25 3.97 -12.87 -4.29
N ILE A 26 5.14 -12.74 -4.91
CA ILE A 26 5.31 -11.98 -6.15
C ILE A 26 5.74 -12.96 -7.23
N SER A 27 5.05 -12.92 -8.36
CA SER A 27 5.26 -13.83 -9.48
C SER A 27 5.68 -13.07 -10.75
N TRP A 28 6.48 -13.72 -11.59
CA TRP A 28 6.77 -13.28 -12.94
C TRP A 28 6.30 -14.37 -13.91
N GLY A 29 5.02 -14.31 -14.28
CA GLY A 29 4.36 -15.44 -14.95
C GLY A 29 4.21 -16.62 -14.00
N THR A 30 4.73 -17.79 -14.36
CA THR A 30 4.69 -18.99 -13.50
C THR A 30 5.85 -19.09 -12.51
N MET A 31 6.84 -18.19 -12.59
CA MET A 31 7.98 -18.17 -11.69
C MET A 31 7.65 -17.38 -10.42
N VAL A 32 7.94 -17.97 -9.25
CA VAL A 32 7.92 -17.26 -7.97
C VAL A 32 9.19 -16.43 -7.84
N LEU A 33 9.05 -15.10 -7.82
CA LEU A 33 10.18 -14.19 -7.61
C LEU A 33 10.53 -14.06 -6.12
N THR A 34 9.50 -13.97 -5.28
CA THR A 34 9.66 -13.94 -3.82
C THR A 34 8.36 -14.36 -3.15
N ASP A 35 8.49 -14.99 -1.98
CA ASP A 35 7.42 -15.34 -1.05
C ASP A 35 7.33 -14.37 0.14
N LYS A 36 8.11 -13.26 0.11
CA LYS A 36 8.19 -12.24 1.18
C LYS A 36 7.90 -10.84 0.66
N GLY A 37 7.17 -10.72 -0.44
CA GLY A 37 6.77 -9.45 -1.02
C GLY A 37 5.86 -8.65 -0.09
N VAL A 38 6.24 -7.41 0.20
CA VAL A 38 5.40 -6.47 0.96
C VAL A 38 4.43 -5.78 0.02
N LYS A 39 3.14 -5.85 0.35
CA LYS A 39 2.04 -5.24 -0.45
C LYS A 39 1.11 -4.37 0.38
N ALA A 40 1.34 -4.28 1.69
CA ALA A 40 0.70 -3.32 2.59
C ALA A 40 1.76 -2.38 3.16
N PHE A 41 1.51 -1.09 3.09
CA PHE A 41 2.44 -0.03 3.44
C PHE A 41 1.76 0.92 4.42
N LYS A 42 2.39 1.13 5.57
CA LYS A 42 1.97 2.15 6.52
C LYS A 42 2.29 3.53 5.94
N LEU A 43 1.25 4.33 5.68
CA LEU A 43 1.41 5.71 5.20
C LEU A 43 1.46 6.69 6.36
N THR A 44 0.58 6.51 7.36
CA THR A 44 0.56 7.25 8.64
C THR A 44 0.20 6.29 9.77
N ASP A 45 0.06 6.80 11.01
CA ASP A 45 -0.44 5.99 12.13
C ASP A 45 -1.90 5.57 11.99
N THR A 46 -2.67 6.19 11.08
CA THR A 46 -4.11 5.93 10.89
C THR A 46 -4.46 5.54 9.45
N ILE A 47 -3.48 5.44 8.55
CA ILE A 47 -3.68 5.14 7.13
C ILE A 47 -2.68 4.10 6.65
N VAL A 48 -3.22 3.04 6.04
CA VAL A 48 -2.47 1.97 5.36
C VAL A 48 -2.90 1.94 3.90
N LEU A 49 -1.94 1.78 3.00
CA LEU A 49 -2.17 1.47 1.59
C LEU A 49 -1.87 0.00 1.36
N ALA A 50 -2.78 -0.74 0.73
CA ALA A 50 -2.47 -2.04 0.16
C ALA A 50 -2.83 -2.03 -1.33
N SER A 51 -1.97 -2.60 -2.18
CA SER A 51 -2.11 -2.49 -3.63
C SER A 51 -1.91 -3.82 -4.35
N ALA A 52 -2.77 -4.07 -5.33
CA ALA A 52 -2.70 -5.18 -6.26
C ALA A 52 -2.39 -4.66 -7.66
N GLY A 53 -1.32 -5.15 -8.27
CA GLY A 53 -0.87 -4.71 -9.59
C GLY A 53 0.62 -4.87 -9.79
N LEU A 54 1.17 -4.09 -10.73
CA LEU A 54 2.59 -4.08 -11.03
C LEU A 54 3.40 -3.60 -9.83
N THR A 55 4.47 -4.33 -9.49
CA THR A 55 5.30 -4.01 -8.32
C THR A 55 5.89 -2.60 -8.35
N SER A 56 6.34 -2.14 -9.51
CA SER A 56 6.94 -0.82 -9.68
C SER A 56 5.92 0.31 -9.47
N ASP A 57 4.66 0.12 -9.89
CA ASP A 57 3.64 1.16 -9.80
C ASP A 57 3.30 1.47 -8.35
N TYR A 58 3.06 0.44 -7.53
CA TYR A 58 2.74 0.69 -6.12
C TYR A 58 3.95 1.16 -5.31
N GLN A 59 5.18 0.76 -5.67
CA GLN A 59 6.38 1.33 -5.04
C GLN A 59 6.51 2.84 -5.31
N MET A 60 6.30 3.25 -6.56
CA MET A 60 6.27 4.67 -6.92
C MET A 60 5.12 5.41 -6.19
N LEU A 61 3.93 4.81 -6.17
CA LEU A 61 2.75 5.39 -5.55
C LEU A 61 2.96 5.60 -4.04
N VAL A 62 3.49 4.62 -3.32
CA VAL A 62 3.81 4.73 -1.89
C VAL A 62 4.73 5.91 -1.62
N ASN A 63 5.83 6.01 -2.37
CA ASN A 63 6.80 7.09 -2.21
C ASN A 63 6.17 8.46 -2.46
N ARG A 64 5.36 8.57 -3.52
CA ARG A 64 4.67 9.82 -3.86
C ARG A 64 3.65 10.23 -2.80
N LEU A 65 2.83 9.30 -2.34
CA LEU A 65 1.81 9.56 -1.31
C LEU A 65 2.47 9.97 0.01
N GLN A 66 3.54 9.30 0.44
CA GLN A 66 4.26 9.69 1.66
C GLN A 66 4.80 11.13 1.58
N ALA A 67 5.37 11.52 0.44
CA ALA A 67 5.84 12.89 0.22
C ALA A 67 4.68 13.89 0.24
N GLN A 68 3.56 13.59 -0.43
CA GLN A 68 2.38 14.46 -0.49
C GLN A 68 1.71 14.61 0.88
N ILE A 69 1.59 13.52 1.65
CA ILE A 69 1.08 13.54 3.03
C ILE A 69 1.93 14.48 3.87
N LYS A 70 3.26 14.33 3.83
CA LYS A 70 4.16 15.18 4.61
C LYS A 70 4.05 16.65 4.22
N LEU A 71 3.96 16.94 2.92
CA LEU A 71 3.76 18.29 2.42
C LEU A 71 2.42 18.89 2.88
N TYR A 72 1.35 18.10 2.83
CA TYR A 72 0.03 18.49 3.32
C TYR A 72 0.07 18.84 4.82
N GLU A 73 0.65 17.96 5.64
CA GLU A 73 0.71 18.16 7.09
C GLU A 73 1.55 19.39 7.48
N LEU A 74 2.63 19.67 6.74
CA LEU A 74 3.43 20.89 6.91
C LEU A 74 2.63 22.15 6.56
N ASN A 75 1.93 22.15 5.43
CA ASN A 75 1.18 23.31 4.95
C ASN A 75 -0.06 23.60 5.83
N GLN A 76 -0.79 22.55 6.21
CA GLN A 76 -2.07 22.68 6.91
C GLN A 76 -1.94 22.59 8.43
N LYS A 77 -0.74 22.27 8.95
CA LYS A 77 -0.45 22.10 10.38
C LYS A 77 -1.39 21.13 11.09
N ARG A 78 -1.92 20.15 10.36
CA ARG A 78 -2.82 19.11 10.88
C ARG A 78 -2.60 17.79 10.15
N ARG A 79 -2.89 16.68 10.83
CA ARG A 79 -2.82 15.34 10.23
C ARG A 79 -3.79 15.20 9.06
N ILE A 80 -3.36 14.47 8.02
CA ILE A 80 -4.23 14.15 6.90
C ILE A 80 -5.29 13.11 7.32
N SER A 81 -6.48 13.18 6.73
CA SER A 81 -7.54 12.16 6.89
C SER A 81 -7.67 11.34 5.61
N VAL A 82 -8.16 10.10 5.70
CA VAL A 82 -8.42 9.23 4.54
C VAL A 82 -9.31 9.91 3.47
N LYS A 83 -10.27 10.76 3.86
CA LYS A 83 -11.14 11.49 2.92
C LYS A 83 -10.40 12.54 2.06
N VAL A 84 -9.24 13.00 2.53
CA VAL A 84 -8.45 14.06 1.89
C VAL A 84 -7.25 13.48 1.12
N LEU A 85 -6.76 12.30 1.56
CA LEU A 85 -5.74 11.55 0.84
C LEU A 85 -6.21 11.22 -0.58
#